data_AF-A0AAN4ZL79-F1
#
_entry.id   AF-A0AAN4ZL79-F1
#
_cell.length_a   1.000
_cell.length_b   1.000
_cell.length_c   1.000
_cell.angle_alpha   90.00
_cell.angle_beta   90.00
_cell.angle_gamma   90.00
#
_symmetry.space_group_name_H-M   'P 1'
#
loop_
_entity.id
_entity.type
_entity.pdbx_description
1 polymer ?
#
loop_
_entity_poly.entity_id
_entity_poly.type
_entity_poly.pdbx_seq_one_letter_code
_entity_poly.pdbx_strand_id
1 'polypeptide(L)'
;QVGYKTMLAEDWDKGVFNWPNCSGYRKPPTTHYMRPFQLAMGSPSRHLLEHQGKDNCFEPHLFVNDYMQQFMRAYPDSPKFGLAWDSSLGHDYSNEPFHADGDYLEFFRRNKEELDNSFLFFMGDHGLRFGKMSDTPAGRRDVSNPMMHISVPRRLRDEKVLMGNLAKNANELLTMFDLHATFVDILEIFSGGKETDFSKTVQNQNLRGTSLLRPLPSGARNCKTLPIPFQYCICSLEKQTV
;
A
#
# COMPACT_ATOMS: atom_id res chain seq x y z
N GLN A 1 3.36 -5.70 -23.09
CA GLN A 1 2.74 -6.13 -21.82
C GLN A 1 3.51 -7.35 -21.31
N VAL A 2 3.88 -7.39 -20.03
CA VAL A 2 4.74 -8.44 -19.44
C VAL A 2 3.94 -9.60 -18.79
N GLY A 3 2.69 -9.81 -19.22
CA GLY A 3 1.89 -10.98 -18.83
C GLY A 3 1.18 -10.93 -17.46
N TYR A 4 1.31 -9.84 -16.69
CA TYR A 4 0.71 -9.75 -15.36
C TYR A 4 -0.81 -9.79 -15.39
N LYS A 5 -1.39 -10.59 -14.48
CA LYS A 5 -2.79 -10.42 -14.07
C LYS A 5 -2.84 -9.39 -12.96
N THR A 6 -3.81 -8.50 -13.02
CA THR A 6 -3.88 -7.36 -12.09
C THR A 6 -5.22 -7.30 -11.38
N MET A 7 -5.21 -6.92 -10.10
CA MET A 7 -6.40 -6.76 -9.27
C MET A 7 -6.42 -5.39 -8.59
N LEU A 8 -7.59 -4.75 -8.57
CA LEU A 8 -7.91 -3.63 -7.69
C LEU A 8 -9.21 -3.94 -6.95
N ALA A 9 -9.11 -4.03 -5.62
CA ALA A 9 -10.17 -4.37 -4.69
C ALA A 9 -10.25 -3.32 -3.58
N GLU A 10 -11.45 -2.82 -3.30
CA GLU A 10 -11.68 -1.74 -2.35
C GLU A 10 -13.03 -1.96 -1.66
N ASP A 11 -13.14 -1.57 -0.39
CA ASP A 11 -14.33 -1.80 0.44
C ASP A 11 -15.27 -0.59 0.56
N TRP A 12 -14.89 0.59 0.06
CA TRP A 12 -15.64 1.84 0.24
C TRP A 12 -16.05 2.47 -1.08
N ASP A 13 -17.33 2.61 -1.38
CA ASP A 13 -17.86 3.10 -2.66
C ASP A 13 -17.36 4.47 -3.15
N LYS A 14 -16.77 5.31 -2.30
CA LYS A 14 -16.08 6.52 -2.76
C LYS A 14 -14.70 6.23 -3.34
N GLY A 15 -14.02 5.17 -2.90
CA GLY A 15 -12.76 4.66 -3.44
C GLY A 15 -11.57 5.61 -3.31
N VAL A 16 -10.37 5.03 -3.18
CA VAL A 16 -9.11 5.78 -3.02
C VAL A 16 -8.76 6.60 -4.26
N PHE A 17 -9.20 6.17 -5.45
CA PHE A 17 -8.91 6.85 -6.72
C PHE A 17 -10.05 7.74 -7.23
N ASN A 18 -11.18 7.82 -6.51
CA ASN A 18 -12.30 8.69 -6.91
C ASN A 18 -12.59 9.77 -5.85
N TRP A 19 -12.40 9.49 -4.57
CA TRP A 19 -12.56 10.50 -3.53
C TRP A 19 -11.41 11.54 -3.53
N PRO A 20 -11.67 12.80 -3.14
CA PRO A 20 -12.97 13.45 -3.01
C PRO A 20 -13.50 13.99 -4.34
N ASN A 21 -12.60 14.36 -5.25
CA ASN A 21 -12.91 15.18 -6.43
C ASN A 21 -12.36 14.57 -7.73
N CYS A 22 -12.11 13.26 -7.76
CA CYS A 22 -11.57 12.56 -8.91
C CYS A 22 -12.66 11.79 -9.64
N SER A 23 -12.65 11.80 -10.98
CA SER A 23 -13.60 11.01 -11.78
C SER A 23 -13.25 9.51 -11.82
N GLY A 24 -12.12 9.11 -11.22
CA GLY A 24 -11.58 7.76 -11.32
C GLY A 24 -11.19 7.38 -12.76
N TYR A 25 -11.26 6.09 -13.06
CA TYR A 25 -10.82 5.53 -14.33
C TYR A 25 -11.96 5.45 -15.36
N ARG A 26 -11.69 5.90 -16.60
CA ARG A 26 -12.64 5.80 -17.72
C ARG A 26 -12.89 4.35 -18.19
N LYS A 27 -11.91 3.47 -18.01
CA LYS A 27 -11.97 2.04 -18.31
C LYS A 27 -11.44 1.28 -17.08
N PRO A 28 -11.86 0.02 -16.85
CA PRO A 28 -11.29 -0.79 -15.77
C PRO A 28 -9.75 -0.76 -15.82
N PRO A 29 -9.05 -0.34 -14.75
CA PRO A 29 -7.60 -0.17 -14.75
C PRO A 29 -6.85 -1.49 -14.61
N THR A 30 -7.54 -2.56 -14.20
CA THR A 30 -6.99 -3.87 -13.87
C THR A 30 -7.79 -4.99 -14.56
N THR A 31 -7.19 -6.18 -14.62
CA THR A 31 -7.87 -7.38 -15.14
C THR A 31 -9.09 -7.73 -14.30
N HIS A 32 -8.92 -7.64 -12.98
CA HIS A 32 -9.92 -7.88 -11.95
C HIS A 32 -10.21 -6.57 -11.23
N TYR A 33 -11.43 -6.07 -11.32
CA TYR A 33 -11.80 -4.77 -10.76
C TYR A 33 -13.08 -4.89 -9.95
N MET A 34 -12.97 -4.80 -8.61
CA MET A 34 -14.08 -5.03 -7.67
C MET A 34 -15.15 -3.92 -7.68
N ARG A 35 -14.90 -2.82 -8.41
CA ARG A 35 -15.73 -1.62 -8.41
C ARG A 35 -17.23 -1.84 -8.63
N PRO A 36 -17.69 -2.71 -9.55
CA PRO A 36 -19.13 -2.95 -9.70
C PRO A 36 -19.77 -3.50 -8.42
N PHE A 37 -19.10 -4.41 -7.72
CA PHE A 37 -19.55 -4.94 -6.43
C PHE A 37 -19.55 -3.85 -5.36
N GLN A 38 -18.44 -3.12 -5.23
CA GLN A 38 -18.29 -1.99 -4.30
C GLN A 38 -19.40 -0.93 -4.46
N LEU A 39 -19.74 -0.56 -5.69
CA LEU A 39 -20.83 0.38 -6.00
C LEU A 39 -22.21 -0.17 -5.63
N ALA A 40 -22.46 -1.46 -5.91
CA ALA A 40 -23.71 -2.13 -5.57
C ALA A 40 -23.90 -2.21 -4.04
N MET A 41 -22.81 -2.38 -3.29
CA MET A 41 -22.84 -2.39 -1.82
C MET A 41 -23.03 -0.99 -1.22
N GLY A 42 -22.48 0.06 -1.85
CA GLY A 42 -22.49 1.42 -1.31
C GLY A 42 -23.80 2.20 -1.41
N SER A 43 -24.57 2.07 -2.50
CA SER A 43 -25.63 3.05 -2.80
C SER A 43 -27.08 2.58 -2.58
N PRO A 44 -27.54 1.39 -3.02
CA PRO A 44 -28.89 0.91 -2.66
C PRO A 44 -28.88 -0.15 -1.55
N SER A 45 -27.83 -0.98 -1.50
CA SER A 45 -27.77 -2.13 -0.58
C SER A 45 -27.35 -1.73 0.84
N ARG A 46 -26.70 -0.58 1.01
CA ARG A 46 -26.29 -0.07 2.33
C ARG A 46 -27.48 0.05 3.29
N HIS A 47 -28.60 0.60 2.82
CA HIS A 47 -29.81 0.70 3.63
C HIS A 47 -30.40 -0.68 3.97
N LEU A 48 -30.34 -1.64 3.05
CA LEU A 48 -30.76 -3.02 3.31
C LEU A 48 -29.86 -3.70 4.35
N LEU A 49 -28.54 -3.51 4.27
CA LEU A 49 -27.57 -4.04 5.23
C LEU A 49 -27.74 -3.39 6.62
N GLU A 50 -27.95 -2.07 6.65
CA GLU A 50 -28.29 -1.33 7.87
C GLU A 50 -29.63 -1.81 8.47
N HIS A 51 -30.62 -2.10 7.63
CA HIS A 51 -31.93 -2.64 8.05
C HIS A 51 -31.85 -4.06 8.58
N GLN A 52 -30.90 -4.88 8.12
CA GLN A 52 -30.67 -6.22 8.64
C GLN A 52 -30.04 -6.21 10.05
N GLY A 53 -29.66 -5.05 10.57
CA GLY A 53 -29.26 -4.84 11.96
C GLY A 53 -27.77 -4.98 12.22
N LYS A 54 -27.36 -4.66 13.46
CA LYS A 54 -25.95 -4.69 13.90
C LYS A 54 -25.37 -6.10 14.02
N ASP A 55 -26.24 -7.12 14.04
CA ASP A 55 -25.85 -8.52 14.22
C ASP A 55 -25.54 -9.23 12.90
N ASN A 56 -25.51 -8.50 11.79
CA ASN A 56 -25.48 -9.11 10.47
C ASN A 56 -24.08 -9.61 10.04
N CYS A 57 -23.10 -9.59 10.96
CA CYS A 57 -21.70 -10.00 10.79
C CYS A 57 -21.06 -9.54 9.47
N PHE A 58 -21.56 -8.43 8.92
CA PHE A 58 -21.17 -7.93 7.61
C PHE A 58 -20.00 -6.98 7.81
N GLU A 59 -18.79 -7.47 7.55
CA GLU A 59 -17.57 -6.68 7.69
C GLU A 59 -16.88 -6.54 6.32
N PRO A 60 -16.78 -5.31 5.76
CA PRO A 60 -16.34 -5.10 4.38
C PRO A 60 -14.95 -5.68 4.04
N HIS A 61 -13.99 -5.63 4.98
CA HIS A 61 -12.64 -6.17 4.78
C HIS A 61 -12.64 -7.68 4.52
N LEU A 62 -13.62 -8.43 5.04
CA LEU A 62 -13.72 -9.88 4.79
C LEU A 62 -13.93 -10.20 3.31
N PHE A 63 -14.69 -9.37 2.59
CA PHE A 63 -14.92 -9.55 1.15
C PHE A 63 -13.70 -9.18 0.31
N VAL A 64 -12.99 -8.13 0.71
CA VAL A 64 -11.72 -7.74 0.07
C VAL A 64 -10.68 -8.85 0.27
N ASN A 65 -10.56 -9.37 1.49
CA ASN A 65 -9.68 -10.50 1.82
C ASN A 65 -10.05 -11.76 1.02
N ASP A 66 -11.32 -12.15 0.97
CA ASP A 66 -11.75 -13.31 0.19
C ASP A 66 -11.45 -13.13 -1.31
N TYR A 67 -11.74 -11.96 -1.88
CA TYR A 67 -11.44 -11.69 -3.29
C TYR A 67 -9.93 -11.70 -3.58
N MET A 68 -9.12 -11.13 -2.69
CA MET A 68 -7.66 -11.18 -2.78
C MET A 68 -7.14 -12.62 -2.69
N GLN A 69 -7.68 -13.44 -1.80
CA GLN A 69 -7.33 -14.86 -1.68
C GLN A 69 -7.68 -15.65 -2.95
N GLN A 70 -8.86 -15.44 -3.52
CA GLN A 70 -9.25 -16.05 -4.79
C GLN A 70 -8.30 -15.62 -5.93
N PHE A 71 -7.96 -14.33 -5.99
CA PHE A 71 -7.04 -13.80 -7.00
C PHE A 71 -5.61 -14.34 -6.87
N MET A 72 -5.08 -14.47 -5.65
CA MET A 72 -3.75 -15.04 -5.40
C MET A 72 -3.64 -16.48 -5.94
N ARG A 73 -4.68 -17.28 -5.73
CA ARG A 73 -4.74 -18.70 -6.16
C ARG A 73 -5.09 -18.88 -7.64
N ALA A 74 -5.75 -17.90 -8.25
CA ALA A 74 -6.05 -17.92 -9.67
C ALA A 74 -4.76 -17.81 -10.50
N TYR A 75 -4.75 -18.29 -11.74
CA TYR A 75 -3.60 -18.12 -12.67
C TYR A 75 -2.25 -18.58 -12.08
N PRO A 76 -2.08 -19.85 -11.68
CA PRO A 76 -0.84 -20.33 -11.06
C PRO A 76 0.41 -20.03 -11.92
N ASP A 77 0.26 -20.06 -13.24
CA ASP A 77 1.37 -19.86 -14.19
C ASP A 77 1.56 -18.39 -14.63
N SER A 78 0.85 -17.43 -14.02
CA SER A 78 0.96 -16.01 -14.37
C SER A 78 1.45 -15.16 -13.19
N PRO A 79 2.34 -14.19 -13.44
CA PRO A 79 2.70 -13.21 -12.43
C PRO A 79 1.50 -12.30 -12.13
N LYS A 80 1.46 -11.77 -10.91
CA LYS A 80 0.32 -11.03 -10.38
C LYS A 80 0.75 -9.73 -9.74
N PHE A 81 -0.13 -8.74 -9.82
CA PHE A 81 -0.05 -7.52 -9.02
C PHE A 81 -1.44 -7.17 -8.51
N GLY A 82 -1.62 -7.14 -7.20
CA GLY A 82 -2.90 -6.82 -6.57
C GLY A 82 -2.78 -5.63 -5.65
N LEU A 83 -3.77 -4.74 -5.68
CA LEU A 83 -4.01 -3.72 -4.67
C LEU A 83 -5.36 -4.01 -4.01
N ALA A 84 -5.31 -4.32 -2.72
CA ALA A 84 -6.46 -4.43 -1.83
C ALA A 84 -6.42 -3.24 -0.86
N TRP A 85 -7.57 -2.58 -0.64
CA TRP A 85 -7.62 -1.33 0.11
C TRP A 85 -8.87 -1.24 1.00
N ASP A 86 -8.65 -1.32 2.31
CA ASP A 86 -9.70 -1.38 3.33
C ASP A 86 -9.95 -0.01 3.94
N SER A 87 -10.58 0.87 3.16
CA SER A 87 -10.92 2.24 3.60
C SER A 87 -11.92 2.25 4.73
N SER A 88 -12.96 1.41 4.69
CA SER A 88 -14.00 1.41 5.73
C SER A 88 -13.42 1.02 7.08
N LEU A 89 -12.40 0.16 7.08
CA LEU A 89 -11.69 -0.25 8.28
C LEU A 89 -10.79 0.86 8.86
N GLY A 90 -10.10 1.63 8.03
CA GLY A 90 -9.09 2.59 8.50
C GLY A 90 -9.53 4.06 8.59
N HIS A 91 -10.66 4.44 8.01
CA HIS A 91 -10.92 5.86 7.70
C HIS A 91 -11.42 6.69 8.90
N ASP A 92 -12.39 6.19 9.67
CA ASP A 92 -13.14 7.02 10.64
C ASP A 92 -12.70 6.82 12.10
N TYR A 93 -12.25 5.62 12.47
CA TYR A 93 -11.99 5.25 13.86
C TYR A 93 -10.68 4.47 14.01
N SER A 94 -9.91 4.81 15.05
CA SER A 94 -8.63 4.14 15.33
C SER A 94 -8.78 2.70 15.83
N ASN A 95 -9.98 2.30 16.27
CA ASN A 95 -10.20 1.00 16.91
C ASN A 95 -10.54 -0.13 15.94
N GLU A 96 -11.09 0.20 14.77
CA GLU A 96 -11.53 -0.79 13.78
C GLU A 96 -10.37 -1.65 13.26
N PRO A 97 -9.16 -1.11 12.98
CA PRO A 97 -8.02 -1.98 12.65
C PRO A 97 -7.64 -2.95 13.77
N PHE A 98 -7.85 -2.60 15.05
CA PHE A 98 -7.62 -3.53 16.17
C PHE A 98 -8.69 -4.61 16.25
N HIS A 99 -9.94 -4.29 15.90
CA HIS A 99 -11.02 -5.27 15.81
C HIS A 99 -10.71 -6.34 14.75
N ALA A 100 -10.19 -5.93 13.59
CA ALA A 100 -9.84 -6.85 12.50
C ALA A 100 -8.47 -7.55 12.63
N ASP A 101 -7.67 -7.28 13.68
CA ASP A 101 -6.31 -7.82 13.81
C ASP A 101 -6.27 -9.36 13.72
N GLY A 102 -7.23 -10.03 14.38
CA GLY A 102 -7.38 -11.48 14.32
C GLY A 102 -7.69 -12.01 12.92
N ASP A 103 -8.51 -11.29 12.15
CA ASP A 103 -8.89 -11.67 10.79
C ASP A 103 -7.70 -11.57 9.83
N TYR A 104 -6.92 -10.48 9.92
CA TYR A 104 -5.71 -10.33 9.11
C TYR A 104 -4.61 -11.33 9.51
N LEU A 105 -4.46 -11.61 10.80
CA LEU A 105 -3.55 -12.66 11.25
C LEU A 105 -3.89 -14.02 10.62
N GLU A 106 -5.17 -14.39 10.63
CA GLU A 106 -5.65 -15.63 10.01
C GLU A 106 -5.51 -15.59 8.49
N PHE A 107 -5.84 -14.47 7.84
CA PHE A 107 -5.64 -14.27 6.41
C PHE A 107 -4.17 -14.48 6.00
N PHE A 108 -3.22 -13.89 6.71
CA PHE A 108 -1.79 -14.05 6.42
C PHE A 108 -1.30 -15.48 6.69
N ARG A 109 -1.77 -16.13 7.76
CA ARG A 109 -1.43 -17.53 8.04
C ARG A 109 -1.93 -18.47 6.95
N ARG A 110 -3.19 -18.32 6.55
CA ARG A 110 -3.85 -19.16 5.54
C ARG A 110 -3.26 -18.98 4.14
N ASN A 111 -2.75 -17.80 3.82
CA ASN A 111 -2.16 -17.48 2.52
C ASN A 111 -0.64 -17.45 2.54
N LYS A 112 -0.01 -18.05 3.57
CA LYS A 112 1.44 -18.02 3.78
C LYS A 112 2.25 -18.50 2.57
N GLU A 113 1.82 -19.55 1.88
CA GLU A 113 2.56 -20.12 0.74
C GLU A 113 2.63 -19.13 -0.43
N GLU A 114 1.51 -18.48 -0.77
CA GLU A 114 1.46 -17.47 -1.82
C GLU A 114 2.26 -16.22 -1.44
N LEU A 115 2.16 -15.81 -0.17
CA LEU A 115 2.87 -14.64 0.35
C LEU A 115 4.37 -14.87 0.50
N ASP A 116 4.82 -16.09 0.81
CA ASP A 116 6.25 -16.43 0.85
C ASP A 116 6.89 -16.40 -0.54
N ASN A 117 6.10 -16.44 -1.62
CA ASN A 117 6.59 -16.26 -2.98
C ASN A 117 6.44 -14.81 -3.51
N SER A 118 5.91 -13.90 -2.69
CA SER A 118 5.50 -12.56 -3.10
C SER A 118 6.20 -11.46 -2.31
N PHE A 119 6.32 -10.28 -2.93
CA PHE A 119 6.51 -9.06 -2.15
C PHE A 119 5.14 -8.63 -1.62
N LEU A 120 5.00 -8.50 -0.30
CA LEU A 120 3.81 -7.96 0.33
C LEU A 120 4.14 -6.59 0.90
N PHE A 121 3.37 -5.58 0.48
CA PHE A 121 3.42 -4.24 1.01
C PHE A 121 2.14 -4.03 1.83
N PHE A 122 2.28 -3.87 3.14
CA PHE A 122 1.16 -3.61 4.05
C PHE A 122 1.29 -2.18 4.56
N MET A 123 0.33 -1.32 4.23
CA MET A 123 0.48 0.12 4.45
C MET A 123 -0.85 0.83 4.70
N GLY A 124 -0.76 1.99 5.34
CA GLY A 124 -1.79 3.04 5.31
C GLY A 124 -1.29 4.24 4.50
N ASP A 125 -2.20 5.08 4.01
CA ASP A 125 -1.85 6.31 3.28
C ASP A 125 -1.63 7.52 4.20
N HIS A 126 -2.25 7.51 5.38
CA HIS A 126 -2.05 8.49 6.44
C HIS A 126 -2.52 7.96 7.80
N GLY A 127 -2.11 8.60 8.90
CA GLY A 127 -2.74 8.42 10.23
C GLY A 127 -4.12 9.08 10.31
N LEU A 128 -4.84 8.89 11.42
CA LEU A 128 -6.19 9.43 11.58
C LEU A 128 -6.19 10.97 11.50
N ARG A 129 -7.02 11.53 10.62
CA ARG A 129 -7.04 12.99 10.33
C ARG A 129 -7.93 13.81 11.24
N PHE A 130 -8.82 13.15 11.99
CA PHE A 130 -9.84 13.80 12.79
C PHE A 130 -9.95 13.18 14.18
N GLY A 131 -10.51 13.94 15.12
CA GLY A 131 -10.79 13.50 16.48
C GLY A 131 -9.57 13.60 17.41
N LYS A 132 -9.76 13.17 18.66
CA LYS A 132 -8.79 13.40 19.74
C LYS A 132 -7.40 12.80 19.47
N MET A 133 -7.32 11.73 18.67
CA MET A 133 -6.05 11.12 18.29
C MET A 133 -5.21 12.05 17.41
N SER A 134 -5.82 12.72 16.43
CA SER A 134 -5.13 13.67 15.56
C SER A 134 -4.63 14.92 16.28
N ASP A 135 -5.16 15.23 17.47
CA ASP A 135 -4.72 16.38 18.27
C ASP A 135 -3.41 16.09 19.04
N THR A 136 -3.10 14.81 19.27
CA THR A 136 -1.88 14.39 19.97
C THR A 136 -0.62 14.69 19.14
N PRO A 137 0.55 14.91 19.76
CA PRO A 137 1.79 15.09 19.02
C PRO A 137 2.16 13.90 18.11
N ALA A 138 1.80 12.68 18.51
CA ALA A 138 2.01 11.48 17.69
C ALA A 138 1.06 11.44 16.48
N GLY A 139 -0.25 11.58 16.72
CA GLY A 139 -1.25 11.55 15.64
C GLY A 139 -1.02 12.65 14.59
N ARG A 140 -0.60 13.86 15.00
CA ARG A 140 -0.22 14.92 14.05
C ARG A 140 0.93 14.52 13.12
N ARG A 141 1.90 13.75 13.62
CA ARG A 141 2.99 13.22 12.79
C ARG A 141 2.46 12.12 11.88
N ASP A 142 1.66 11.20 12.41
CA ASP A 142 1.16 10.04 11.67
C ASP A 142 0.29 10.45 10.46
N VAL A 143 -0.46 11.56 10.54
CA VAL A 143 -1.19 12.13 9.39
C VAL A 143 -0.29 12.40 8.17
N SER A 144 0.98 12.74 8.39
CA SER A 144 1.97 12.98 7.32
C SER A 144 3.07 11.92 7.24
N ASN A 145 3.03 10.90 8.10
CA ASN A 145 4.01 9.82 8.16
C ASN A 145 3.29 8.47 8.10
N PRO A 146 2.85 8.05 6.89
CA PRO A 146 2.16 6.78 6.73
C PRO A 146 3.02 5.59 7.17
N MET A 147 2.34 4.58 7.72
CA MET A 147 2.95 3.30 8.04
C MET A 147 3.07 2.45 6.77
N MET A 148 4.21 1.79 6.60
CA MET A 148 4.45 0.81 5.54
C MET A 148 5.38 -0.29 6.06
N HIS A 149 4.97 -1.54 5.87
CA HIS A 149 5.79 -2.74 6.09
C HIS A 149 5.97 -3.48 4.77
N ILE A 150 7.17 -4.05 4.58
CA ILE A 150 7.51 -4.85 3.40
C ILE A 150 7.90 -6.24 3.87
N SER A 151 7.18 -7.26 3.40
CA SER A 151 7.64 -8.65 3.46
C SER A 151 8.22 -9.03 2.10
N VAL A 152 9.42 -9.58 2.12
CA VAL A 152 10.17 -9.98 0.93
C VAL A 152 9.91 -11.48 0.65
N PRO A 153 9.85 -11.92 -0.63
CA PRO A 153 9.76 -13.34 -0.95
C PRO A 153 10.84 -14.14 -0.22
N ARG A 154 10.46 -15.30 0.34
CA ARG A 154 11.31 -16.16 1.17
C ARG A 154 12.67 -16.43 0.51
N ARG A 155 12.69 -16.71 -0.80
CA ARG A 155 13.92 -16.98 -1.57
C ARG A 155 14.91 -15.81 -1.65
N LEU A 156 14.48 -14.58 -1.36
CA LEU A 156 15.30 -13.36 -1.40
C LEU A 156 15.69 -12.88 0.01
N ARG A 157 15.21 -13.51 1.08
CA ARG A 157 15.50 -13.07 2.46
C ARG A 157 16.95 -13.35 2.87
N ASP A 158 17.64 -14.27 2.19
CA ASP A 158 19.06 -14.55 2.40
C ASP A 158 19.98 -13.63 1.56
N GLU A 159 19.40 -12.81 0.66
CA GLU A 159 20.16 -11.83 -0.11
C GLU A 159 20.54 -10.63 0.77
N LYS A 160 21.74 -10.71 1.35
CA LYS A 160 22.25 -9.75 2.34
C LYS A 160 22.28 -8.31 1.82
N VAL A 161 22.55 -8.10 0.54
CA VAL A 161 22.61 -6.75 -0.03
C VAL A 161 21.21 -6.15 -0.09
N LEU A 162 20.23 -6.89 -0.62
CA LEU A 162 18.82 -6.46 -0.68
C LEU A 162 18.29 -6.18 0.72
N MET A 163 18.45 -7.12 1.65
CA MET A 163 17.94 -6.97 3.02
C MET A 163 18.65 -5.85 3.77
N GLY A 164 19.96 -5.67 3.54
CA GLY A 164 20.73 -4.56 4.08
C GLY A 164 20.29 -3.20 3.54
N ASN A 165 19.94 -3.11 2.26
CA ASN A 165 19.37 -1.90 1.67
C ASN A 165 18.02 -1.57 2.28
N LEU A 166 17.10 -2.54 2.38
CA LEU A 166 15.79 -2.32 2.99
C LEU A 166 15.91 -1.84 4.44
N ALA A 167 16.78 -2.46 5.24
CA ALA A 167 17.01 -2.06 6.63
C ALA A 167 17.58 -0.63 6.75
N LYS A 168 18.51 -0.25 5.88
CA LYS A 168 19.04 1.12 5.83
C LYS A 168 17.97 2.11 5.38
N ASN A 169 17.31 1.83 4.28
CA ASN A 169 16.31 2.71 3.65
C ASN A 169 15.08 2.92 4.54
N ALA A 170 14.74 1.96 5.41
CA ALA A 170 13.68 2.11 6.41
C ALA A 170 13.94 3.22 7.44
N ASN A 171 15.19 3.70 7.56
CA ASN A 171 15.57 4.81 8.45
C ASN A 171 15.69 6.16 7.73
N GLU A 172 15.29 6.23 6.46
CA GLU A 172 15.39 7.42 5.63
C GLU A 172 14.01 8.05 5.35
N LEU A 173 13.98 9.32 4.95
CA LEU A 173 12.76 9.94 4.47
C LEU A 173 12.41 9.42 3.07
N LEU A 174 11.29 8.71 2.97
CA LEU A 174 10.81 8.08 1.73
C LEU A 174 9.57 8.80 1.19
N THR A 175 9.30 8.60 -0.09
CA THR A 175 8.10 9.09 -0.77
C THR A 175 7.40 7.96 -1.51
N MET A 176 6.13 8.15 -1.85
CA MET A 176 5.40 7.21 -2.73
C MET A 176 6.03 7.11 -4.13
N PHE A 177 6.89 8.05 -4.54
CA PHE A 177 7.68 7.91 -5.76
C PHE A 177 8.77 6.85 -5.64
N ASP A 178 9.37 6.67 -4.46
CA ASP A 178 10.33 5.60 -4.19
C ASP A 178 9.63 4.24 -4.19
N LEU A 179 8.40 4.17 -3.64
CA LEU A 179 7.58 2.96 -3.71
C LEU A 179 7.20 2.62 -5.17
N HIS A 180 6.76 3.60 -5.95
CA HIS A 180 6.50 3.40 -7.38
C HIS A 180 7.76 2.91 -8.12
N ALA A 181 8.93 3.50 -7.84
CA ALA A 181 10.19 3.05 -8.42
C ALA A 181 10.56 1.62 -7.99
N THR A 182 10.21 1.23 -6.76
CA THR A 182 10.37 -0.14 -6.25
C THR A 182 9.53 -1.13 -7.04
N PHE A 183 8.26 -0.80 -7.33
CA PHE A 183 7.41 -1.66 -8.13
C PHE A 183 7.93 -1.83 -9.57
N VAL A 184 8.42 -0.75 -10.17
CA VAL A 184 9.04 -0.82 -11.50
C VAL A 184 10.31 -1.67 -11.47
N ASP A 185 11.16 -1.53 -10.46
CA ASP A 185 12.38 -2.34 -10.30
C ASP A 185 12.05 -3.83 -10.13
N ILE A 186 11.07 -4.19 -9.29
CA ILE A 186 10.56 -5.58 -9.16
C ILE A 186 10.10 -6.11 -10.53
N LEU A 187 9.30 -5.33 -11.26
CA LEU A 187 8.81 -5.73 -12.58
C LEU A 187 9.96 -6.00 -13.56
N GLU A 188 10.94 -5.10 -13.60
CA GLU A 188 12.08 -5.18 -14.51
C GLU A 188 13.02 -6.35 -14.17
N ILE A 189 13.28 -6.61 -12.89
CA ILE A 189 14.12 -7.72 -12.44
C ILE A 189 13.44 -9.06 -12.77
N PHE A 190 12.17 -9.25 -12.36
CA PHE A 190 11.54 -10.57 -12.40
C PHE A 190 10.78 -10.88 -13.69
N SER A 191 10.51 -9.87 -14.53
CA SER A 191 9.82 -10.07 -15.82
C SER A 191 10.66 -9.65 -17.02
N GLY A 192 11.57 -8.69 -16.83
CA GLY A 192 12.41 -8.14 -17.88
C GLY A 192 13.78 -8.80 -18.00
N GLY A 193 14.15 -9.67 -17.04
CA GLY A 193 15.48 -10.32 -17.01
C GLY A 193 16.63 -9.34 -16.78
N LYS A 194 16.37 -8.17 -16.17
CA LYS A 194 17.41 -7.19 -15.86
C LYS A 194 18.30 -7.62 -14.69
N GLU A 195 19.45 -6.97 -14.57
CA GLU A 195 20.50 -7.23 -13.58
C GLU A 195 19.95 -7.24 -12.13
N THR A 196 20.22 -8.34 -11.42
CA THR A 196 19.86 -8.57 -10.01
C THR A 196 20.88 -7.99 -9.03
N ASP A 197 21.81 -7.16 -9.49
CA ASP A 197 22.83 -6.55 -8.63
C ASP A 197 22.19 -5.45 -7.78
N PHE A 198 21.78 -5.82 -6.56
CA PHE A 198 21.20 -4.91 -5.58
C PHE A 198 22.21 -3.94 -4.97
N SER A 199 23.51 -4.03 -5.28
CA SER A 199 24.52 -3.13 -4.73
C SER A 199 24.56 -1.76 -5.41
N LYS A 200 23.92 -1.63 -6.57
CA LYS A 200 23.93 -0.41 -7.38
C LYS A 200 22.60 0.31 -7.33
N THR A 201 22.66 1.62 -7.18
CA THR A 201 21.52 2.51 -7.43
C THR A 201 21.18 2.48 -8.92
N VAL A 202 19.91 2.23 -9.25
CA VAL A 202 19.41 2.33 -10.62
C VAL A 202 18.75 3.69 -10.80
N GLN A 203 19.31 4.50 -11.69
CA GLN A 203 18.75 5.79 -12.08
C GLN A 203 17.86 5.59 -13.31
N ASN A 204 16.56 5.85 -13.16
CA ASN A 204 15.63 5.87 -14.28
C ASN A 204 15.11 7.31 -14.43
N GLN A 205 15.48 7.97 -15.52
CA GLN A 205 15.13 9.37 -15.78
C GLN A 205 13.61 9.62 -15.87
N ASN A 206 12.81 8.57 -16.08
CA ASN A 206 11.35 8.66 -16.13
C ASN A 206 10.69 8.48 -14.76
N LEU A 207 11.46 8.15 -13.71
CA LEU A 207 10.97 7.95 -12.36
C LEU A 207 11.41 9.11 -11.46
N ARG A 208 10.53 9.50 -10.53
CA ARG A 208 10.80 10.58 -9.56
C ARG A 208 11.43 10.08 -8.27
N GLY A 209 11.49 8.78 -8.05
CA GLY A 209 12.02 8.15 -6.84
C GLY A 209 13.02 7.05 -7.16
N THR A 210 13.61 6.48 -6.12
CA THR A 210 14.58 5.37 -6.22
C THR A 210 14.02 4.12 -5.56
N SER A 211 14.27 2.95 -6.15
CA SER A 211 13.83 1.66 -5.59
C SER A 211 14.39 1.43 -4.19
N LEU A 212 13.53 0.99 -3.27
CA LEU A 212 13.88 0.66 -1.89
C LEU A 212 14.71 -0.63 -1.78
N LEU A 213 14.77 -1.45 -2.84
CA LEU A 213 15.61 -2.65 -2.90
C LEU A 213 17.09 -2.34 -3.13
N ARG A 214 17.43 -1.07 -3.41
CA ARG A 214 18.75 -0.60 -3.83
C ARG A 214 19.23 0.51 -2.88
N PRO A 215 20.53 0.86 -2.88
CA PRO A 215 21.00 2.02 -2.14
C PRO A 215 20.33 3.29 -2.67
N LEU A 216 19.83 4.12 -1.75
CA LEU A 216 19.31 5.43 -2.12
C LEU A 216 20.46 6.36 -2.58
N PRO A 217 20.18 7.37 -3.43
CA PRO A 217 21.19 8.31 -3.89
C PRO A 217 21.86 9.04 -2.73
N SER A 218 23.15 9.33 -2.87
CA SER A 218 23.91 10.09 -1.86
C SER A 218 23.33 11.49 -1.67
N GLY A 219 23.38 11.98 -0.44
CA GLY A 219 22.95 13.33 -0.07
C GLY A 219 21.83 13.31 0.97
N ALA A 220 21.50 14.49 1.51
CA ALA A 220 20.45 14.59 2.52
C ALA A 220 19.07 14.38 1.90
N ARG A 221 18.28 13.46 2.47
CA ARG A 221 16.86 13.27 2.14
C ARG A 221 15.99 14.06 3.10
N ASN A 222 15.46 15.18 2.64
CA ASN A 222 14.59 16.07 3.41
C ASN A 222 13.58 16.76 2.49
N CYS A 223 12.66 17.53 3.05
CA CYS A 223 11.61 18.18 2.28
C CYS A 223 12.09 19.27 1.31
N LYS A 224 13.38 19.66 1.33
CA LYS A 224 13.98 20.53 0.31
C LYS A 224 14.52 19.75 -0.89
N THR A 225 14.90 18.48 -0.68
CA THR A 225 15.51 17.63 -1.72
C THR A 225 14.53 16.62 -2.30
N LEU A 226 13.46 16.29 -1.58
CA LEU A 226 12.39 15.41 -2.02
C LEU A 226 11.14 16.20 -2.41
N PRO A 227 10.31 15.68 -3.33
CA PRO A 227 9.09 16.33 -3.80
C PRO A 227 7.95 16.21 -2.78
N ILE A 228 8.20 16.63 -1.55
CA ILE A 228 7.25 16.63 -0.43
C ILE A 228 6.77 18.08 -0.26
N PRO A 229 5.48 18.37 -0.47
CA PRO A 229 4.94 19.69 -0.16
C PRO A 229 5.20 20.07 1.29
N PHE A 230 5.56 21.34 1.54
CA PHE A 230 6.03 21.77 2.86
C PHE A 230 5.01 21.51 3.98
N GLN A 231 3.70 21.58 3.69
CA GLN A 231 2.64 21.28 4.66
C GLN A 231 2.59 19.81 5.12
N TYR A 232 3.21 18.89 4.38
CA TYR A 232 3.33 17.47 4.72
C TYR A 232 4.74 17.10 5.17
N CYS A 233 5.61 18.10 5.38
CA CYS A 233 6.97 17.87 5.80
C CYS A 233 7.02 17.43 7.27
N ILE A 234 7.62 16.26 7.51
CA ILE A 234 7.81 15.73 8.87
C ILE A 234 9.20 16.03 9.45
N CYS A 235 10.10 16.64 8.67
CA CYS A 235 11.42 17.03 9.16
C CYS A 235 11.28 18.10 10.24
N SER A 236 11.92 17.88 11.39
CA SER A 236 12.12 18.93 12.39
C SER A 236 13.19 19.87 11.88
N LEU A 237 12.80 21.11 11.56
CA LEU A 237 13.72 22.17 11.17
C LEU A 237 13.98 23.07 12.37
N GLU A 238 15.25 23.36 12.66
CA GLU A 238 15.59 24.37 13.65
C GLU A 238 15.02 25.72 13.21
N LYS A 239 14.26 26.35 14.09
CA LYS A 239 13.71 27.67 13.84
C LYS A 239 14.85 28.68 13.92
N GLN A 240 15.29 29.18 12.77
CA GLN A 240 16.18 30.34 12.72
C GLN A 240 15.32 31.60 12.87
N THR A 241 15.54 32.35 13.96
CA THR A 241 15.06 33.74 14.07
C THR A 241 15.87 34.60 13.13
N VAL A 242 15.22 35.12 12.09
CA VAL A 242 15.76 36.14 11.18
C VAL A 242 15.42 37.51 11.72
#